data_AF-A0AAN6KFH0-F1
#
_entry.id   AF-A0AAN6KFH0-F1
#
_cell.length_a   1.000
_cell.length_b   1.000
_cell.length_c   1.000
_cell.angle_alpha   90.00
_cell.angle_beta   90.00
_cell.angle_gamma   90.00
#
_symmetry.space_group_name_H-M   'P 1'
#
loop_
_entity.id
_entity.type
_entity.pdbx_description
1 polymer ?
#
loop_
_entity_poly.entity_id
_entity_poly.type
_entity_poly.pdbx_seq_one_letter_code
_entity_poly.pdbx_strand_id
1 'polypeptide(L)'
;MSSAPHNPPFRAEHIGSLLRPDELVKKRYAVADKSASPDELVPVEQKAIKEVVKLEQECGIHSITNGEYSRHQFWGASTFFETLEGMEEVNMREGGYDQSIFRAYAPDVKSFMHAKTIPNSVTVATGKIKHTGKSSFLPEFEYLKTLLPESEWKNIKLTLTSPSWYHFRYGPKKAYVNGVYENDEAYFKDVAAAYQTELKILYDAGLRNGQVDDPNLACKFGLTRIRSSNWLTIPDFCSEAMLEGWKSDKENFQTADEQLQAYIKFYNDCLKRPDDFHMGIHLCRGNYIDGKHFSEGAYDRIAAKLFNDLNVSTYYLEYDTPRAGGFEPLKHLPKDKNVVLGVVTSKFPKLEDQKEMVERVYKAADYVAEGSGQSREEALQRLCVSPQCGFASHAEGNPLGYEDMKKKLQLVRSIADEVAWSIVGGCLRSCRASDTQCFNSGGEEPKRGYQKWFLGCVKFNLVGYSVELQAAQLQGCATT
;
A
#
# COMPACT_ATOMS: atom_id res chain seq x y z
N MET A 1 5.34 -22.08 -4.94
CA MET A 1 4.49 -21.42 -3.93
C MET A 1 3.14 -22.12 -3.90
N SER A 2 2.45 -22.15 -2.76
CA SER A 2 1.02 -22.47 -2.77
C SER A 2 0.27 -21.44 -3.62
N SER A 3 -0.77 -21.85 -4.34
CA SER A 3 -1.61 -20.92 -5.09
C SER A 3 -2.17 -19.84 -4.16
N ALA A 4 -2.14 -18.57 -4.58
CA ALA A 4 -2.72 -17.50 -3.81
C ALA A 4 -4.23 -17.75 -3.59
N PRO A 5 -4.75 -17.57 -2.37
CA PRO A 5 -6.15 -17.86 -2.06
C PRO A 5 -7.13 -16.82 -2.63
N HIS A 6 -6.64 -15.67 -3.11
CA HIS A 6 -7.42 -14.56 -3.65
C HIS A 6 -6.55 -13.78 -4.66
N ASN A 7 -7.16 -13.03 -5.60
CA ASN A 7 -6.42 -12.09 -6.48
C ASN A 7 -6.04 -10.81 -5.70
N PRO A 8 -5.14 -9.94 -6.20
CA PRO A 8 -4.84 -8.67 -5.54
C PRO A 8 -6.10 -7.81 -5.25
N PRO A 9 -6.20 -7.17 -4.07
CA PRO A 9 -5.22 -7.19 -2.98
C PRO A 9 -5.28 -8.52 -2.20
N PHE A 10 -4.11 -9.01 -1.76
CA PHE A 10 -4.04 -10.24 -0.98
C PHE A 10 -4.33 -9.99 0.50
N ARG A 11 -4.81 -11.01 1.23
CA ARG A 11 -5.11 -10.88 2.67
C ARG A 11 -3.89 -10.50 3.53
N ALA A 12 -2.71 -10.94 3.12
CA ALA A 12 -1.42 -10.55 3.68
C ALA A 12 -0.65 -9.76 2.61
N GLU A 13 -0.46 -8.47 2.85
CA GLU A 13 0.22 -7.52 1.98
C GLU A 13 1.41 -6.89 2.73
N HIS A 14 2.30 -6.25 1.98
CA HIS A 14 3.25 -5.28 2.49
C HIS A 14 3.25 -4.06 1.57
N ILE A 15 3.85 -2.95 1.99
CA ILE A 15 3.71 -1.71 1.23
C ILE A 15 4.60 -1.67 -0.01
N GLY A 16 5.87 -2.07 0.09
CA GLY A 16 6.79 -1.98 -1.04
C GLY A 16 8.23 -2.18 -0.56
N SER A 17 8.84 -1.10 -0.08
CA SER A 17 10.22 -1.11 0.41
C SER A 17 10.50 -2.08 1.56
N LEU A 18 11.63 -2.79 1.46
CA LEU A 18 12.16 -3.73 2.45
C LEU A 18 13.56 -3.30 2.91
N LEU A 19 14.05 -3.82 4.05
CA LEU A 19 15.37 -3.48 4.59
C LEU A 19 16.49 -4.00 3.70
N ARG A 20 17.24 -3.07 3.11
CA ARG A 20 18.39 -3.38 2.25
C ARG A 20 19.53 -4.00 3.08
N PRO A 21 20.17 -5.08 2.60
CA PRO A 21 21.36 -5.62 3.23
C PRO A 21 22.51 -4.59 3.30
N ASP A 22 23.32 -4.64 4.35
CA ASP A 22 24.47 -3.75 4.54
C ASP A 22 25.43 -3.73 3.34
N GLU A 23 25.62 -4.87 2.67
CA GLU A 23 26.45 -5.00 1.47
C GLU A 23 25.96 -4.05 0.35
N LEU A 24 24.64 -4.04 0.11
CA LEU A 24 24.01 -3.19 -0.90
C LEU A 24 24.11 -1.72 -0.52
N VAL A 25 23.82 -1.38 0.74
CA VAL A 25 23.91 0.00 1.24
C VAL A 25 25.34 0.54 1.08
N LYS A 26 26.34 -0.22 1.52
CA LYS A 26 27.76 0.15 1.39
C LYS A 26 28.18 0.33 -0.07
N LYS A 27 27.80 -0.60 -0.97
CA LYS A 27 28.15 -0.49 -2.39
C LYS A 27 27.48 0.73 -3.04
N ARG A 28 26.24 1.06 -2.66
CA ARG A 28 25.55 2.27 -3.15
C ARG A 28 26.28 3.56 -2.75
N TYR A 29 26.73 3.67 -1.49
CA TYR A 29 27.54 4.82 -1.07
C TYR A 29 28.89 4.86 -1.79
N ALA A 30 29.53 3.71 -2.00
CA ALA A 30 30.78 3.62 -2.76
C ALA A 30 30.63 4.07 -4.23
N VAL A 31 29.46 3.86 -4.84
CA VAL A 31 29.18 4.42 -6.18
C VAL A 31 28.91 5.92 -6.11
N ALA A 32 28.13 6.37 -5.11
CA ALA A 32 27.80 7.78 -4.92
C ALA A 32 29.03 8.65 -4.62
N ASP A 33 30.00 8.13 -3.86
CA ASP A 33 31.28 8.79 -3.55
C ASP A 33 32.35 8.60 -4.65
N LYS A 34 32.00 7.89 -5.74
CA LYS A 34 32.86 7.56 -6.89
C LYS A 34 34.07 6.67 -6.54
N SER A 35 34.05 5.96 -5.41
CA SER A 35 35.05 4.94 -5.06
C SER A 35 34.80 3.58 -5.72
N ALA A 36 33.62 3.36 -6.30
CA ALA A 36 33.26 2.19 -7.10
C ALA A 36 32.59 2.60 -8.42
N SER A 37 32.69 1.76 -9.46
CA SER A 37 31.99 1.99 -10.73
C SER A 37 30.49 1.71 -10.59
N PRO A 38 29.59 2.50 -11.23
CA PRO A 38 28.17 2.20 -11.30
C PRO A 38 27.85 0.78 -11.80
N ASP A 39 28.67 0.24 -12.71
CA ASP A 39 28.49 -1.13 -13.24
C ASP A 39 28.67 -2.22 -12.18
N GLU A 40 29.37 -1.92 -11.08
CA GLU A 40 29.52 -2.85 -9.95
C GLU A 40 28.28 -2.93 -9.04
N LEU A 41 27.36 -1.96 -9.15
CA LEU A 41 26.17 -1.90 -8.29
C LEU A 41 25.10 -2.89 -8.75
N VAL A 42 24.90 -3.01 -10.06
CA VAL A 42 23.82 -3.85 -10.64
C VAL A 42 23.90 -5.31 -10.19
N PRO A 43 25.06 -6.00 -10.19
CA PRO A 43 25.14 -7.37 -9.69
C PRO A 43 24.80 -7.51 -8.20
N VAL A 44 25.16 -6.52 -7.38
CA VAL A 44 24.87 -6.50 -5.94
C VAL A 44 23.38 -6.27 -5.68
N GLU A 45 22.76 -5.34 -6.42
CA GLU A 45 21.31 -5.11 -6.40
C GLU A 45 20.55 -6.37 -6.82
N GLN A 46 20.91 -6.97 -7.95
CA GLN A 46 20.26 -8.17 -8.48
C GLN A 46 20.35 -9.36 -7.53
N LYS A 47 21.51 -9.57 -6.89
CA LYS A 47 21.70 -10.58 -5.83
C LYS A 47 20.76 -10.32 -4.65
N ALA A 48 20.76 -9.09 -4.12
CA ALA A 48 19.93 -8.73 -2.98
C ALA A 48 18.42 -8.83 -3.29
N ILE A 49 17.99 -8.46 -4.50
CA ILE A 49 16.61 -8.59 -4.96
C ILE A 49 16.21 -10.07 -5.04
N LYS A 50 17.08 -10.93 -5.57
CA LYS A 50 16.81 -12.38 -5.62
C LYS A 50 16.63 -12.97 -4.23
N GLU A 51 17.43 -12.54 -3.26
CA GLU A 51 17.34 -12.98 -1.87
C GLU A 51 16.06 -12.48 -1.18
N VAL A 52 15.66 -11.22 -1.42
CA VAL A 52 14.45 -10.67 -0.80
C VAL A 52 13.17 -11.25 -1.40
N VAL A 53 13.13 -11.49 -2.72
CA VAL A 53 12.00 -12.20 -3.35
C VAL A 53 11.83 -13.58 -2.72
N LYS A 54 12.93 -14.31 -2.48
CA LYS A 54 12.86 -15.60 -1.79
C LYS A 54 12.33 -15.45 -0.36
N LEU A 55 12.76 -14.43 0.37
CA LEU A 55 12.25 -14.14 1.72
C LEU A 55 10.73 -13.92 1.72
N GLU A 56 10.22 -13.11 0.79
CA GLU A 56 8.79 -12.85 0.66
C GLU A 56 8.00 -14.14 0.44
N GLN A 57 8.49 -15.01 -0.45
CA GLN A 57 7.91 -16.33 -0.72
C GLN A 57 7.94 -17.25 0.50
N GLU A 58 9.07 -17.27 1.24
CA GLU A 58 9.22 -18.03 2.49
C GLU A 58 8.26 -17.54 3.59
N CYS A 59 7.91 -16.24 3.58
CA CYS A 59 6.94 -15.65 4.51
C CYS A 59 5.48 -15.85 4.07
N GLY A 60 5.23 -16.45 2.90
CA GLY A 60 3.87 -16.64 2.37
C GLY A 60 3.22 -15.35 1.87
N ILE A 61 4.02 -14.37 1.45
CA ILE A 61 3.58 -13.13 0.82
C ILE A 61 3.42 -13.38 -0.68
N HIS A 62 2.29 -12.94 -1.24
CA HIS A 62 1.96 -13.11 -2.66
C HIS A 62 2.13 -11.82 -3.47
N SER A 63 2.08 -10.65 -2.84
CA SER A 63 2.30 -9.34 -3.48
C SER A 63 3.80 -9.07 -3.71
N ILE A 64 4.49 -9.90 -4.48
CA ILE A 64 5.96 -9.84 -4.60
C ILE A 64 6.42 -8.49 -5.16
N THR A 65 7.38 -7.85 -4.48
CA THR A 65 8.09 -6.66 -4.99
C THR A 65 9.59 -6.94 -5.16
N ASN A 66 10.36 -5.95 -5.61
CA ASN A 66 11.83 -6.00 -5.55
C ASN A 66 12.39 -5.40 -4.25
N GLY A 67 11.53 -5.15 -3.25
CA GLY A 67 11.88 -4.43 -2.02
C GLY A 67 12.32 -2.97 -2.23
N GLU A 68 12.14 -2.41 -3.43
CA GLU A 68 12.71 -1.13 -3.88
C GLU A 68 14.24 -1.07 -3.79
N TYR A 69 14.92 -2.22 -3.91
CA TYR A 69 16.37 -2.31 -3.74
C TYR A 69 17.16 -1.64 -4.84
N SER A 70 16.59 -1.45 -6.03
CA SER A 70 17.14 -0.66 -7.15
C SER A 70 17.10 0.85 -6.89
N ARG A 71 16.35 1.30 -5.87
CA ARG A 71 16.08 2.71 -5.60
C ARG A 71 16.80 3.15 -4.33
N HIS A 72 17.30 4.39 -4.34
CA HIS A 72 17.87 5.01 -3.14
C HIS A 72 16.77 5.48 -2.16
N GLN A 73 15.69 6.02 -2.70
CA GLN A 73 14.48 6.48 -1.99
C GLN A 73 13.26 5.98 -2.77
N PHE A 74 12.10 5.85 -2.12
CA PHE A 74 10.89 5.35 -2.79
C PHE A 74 10.47 6.22 -3.99
N TRP A 75 10.77 7.53 -3.93
CA TRP A 75 10.56 8.51 -5.00
C TRP A 75 11.82 8.86 -5.80
N GLY A 76 12.94 8.16 -5.54
CA GLY A 76 14.29 8.66 -5.79
C GLY A 76 14.54 9.23 -7.19
N ALA A 77 15.51 10.14 -7.27
CA ALA A 77 15.97 10.73 -8.53
C ALA A 77 16.30 9.61 -9.52
N SER A 78 15.57 9.55 -10.64
CA SER A 78 15.56 8.51 -11.70
C SER A 78 14.36 7.55 -11.70
N THR A 79 13.33 7.78 -10.88
CA THR A 79 12.16 6.89 -10.85
C THR A 79 11.08 7.28 -11.85
N PHE A 80 10.71 8.56 -11.94
CA PHE A 80 9.68 9.00 -12.90
C PHE A 80 9.92 10.43 -13.39
N PHE A 81 9.89 11.43 -12.51
CA PHE A 81 9.93 12.82 -12.94
C PHE A 81 11.25 13.21 -13.62
N GLU A 82 12.38 12.76 -13.10
CA GLU A 82 13.71 13.06 -13.66
C GLU A 82 13.94 12.40 -15.03
N THR A 83 13.08 11.45 -15.43
CA THR A 83 13.20 10.74 -16.71
C THR A 83 12.28 11.32 -17.80
N LEU A 84 11.45 12.32 -17.45
CA LEU A 84 10.55 13.00 -18.39
C LEU A 84 11.27 14.10 -19.16
N GLU A 85 10.92 14.27 -20.43
CA GLU A 85 11.30 15.46 -21.19
C GLU A 85 10.69 16.70 -20.54
N GLY A 86 11.44 17.81 -20.48
CA GLY A 86 10.97 19.07 -19.89
C GLY A 86 11.05 19.16 -18.37
N MET A 87 11.40 18.06 -17.68
CA MET A 87 11.77 18.08 -16.27
C MET A 87 13.28 18.11 -16.13
N GLU A 88 13.80 19.05 -15.35
CA GLU A 88 15.23 19.15 -15.10
C GLU A 88 15.49 19.20 -13.61
N GLU A 89 16.52 18.46 -13.19
CA GLU A 89 17.13 18.66 -11.89
C GLU A 89 17.85 20.00 -11.91
N VAL A 90 17.27 21.00 -11.25
CA VAL A 90 17.86 22.32 -11.23
C VAL A 90 18.84 22.39 -10.06
N ASN A 91 20.12 22.27 -10.39
CA ASN A 91 21.19 22.66 -9.50
C ASN A 91 21.29 24.19 -9.51
N MET A 92 20.39 24.84 -8.80
CA MET A 92 20.40 26.29 -8.72
C MET A 92 21.65 26.83 -7.98
N ARG A 93 22.63 25.98 -7.61
CA ARG A 93 23.91 26.36 -7.01
C ARG A 93 25.08 26.54 -7.99
N GLU A 94 25.03 27.60 -8.78
CA GLU A 94 26.08 28.63 -8.65
C GLU A 94 25.70 29.63 -7.51
N GLY A 95 24.98 29.18 -6.46
CA GLY A 95 24.18 30.02 -5.55
C GLY A 95 23.06 29.46 -4.60
N GLY A 96 22.12 28.57 -4.98
CA GLY A 96 21.13 27.90 -4.06
C GLY A 96 19.95 27.34 -4.80
N TYR A 97 19.43 26.13 -4.52
CA TYR A 97 17.98 25.95 -4.79
C TYR A 97 17.27 27.04 -3.99
N ASP A 98 16.53 27.88 -4.70
CA ASP A 98 15.81 28.98 -4.10
C ASP A 98 14.80 28.39 -3.12
N GLN A 99 15.08 28.51 -1.83
CA GLN A 99 14.22 27.96 -0.79
C GLN A 99 12.82 28.59 -0.81
N SER A 100 12.66 29.76 -1.45
CA SER A 100 11.36 30.42 -1.64
C SER A 100 10.40 29.62 -2.52
N ILE A 101 10.89 28.68 -3.34
CA ILE A 101 9.99 27.83 -4.12
C ILE A 101 9.24 26.84 -3.24
N PHE A 102 9.71 26.58 -2.02
CA PHE A 102 9.16 25.54 -1.16
C PHE A 102 8.04 26.08 -0.27
N ARG A 103 7.06 25.21 -0.05
CA ARG A 103 6.05 25.41 0.97
C ARG A 103 6.65 25.13 2.35
N ALA A 104 7.15 26.15 3.05
CA ALA A 104 7.84 25.98 4.34
C ALA A 104 7.00 25.29 5.45
N TYR A 105 5.67 25.37 5.34
CA TYR A 105 4.73 24.72 6.26
C TYR A 105 4.37 23.28 5.83
N ALA A 106 4.86 22.79 4.69
CA ALA A 106 4.71 21.40 4.29
C ALA A 106 5.62 20.48 5.15
N PRO A 107 5.11 19.37 5.70
CA PRO A 107 5.87 18.53 6.62
C PRO A 107 7.12 17.89 6.00
N ASP A 108 7.06 17.51 4.72
CA ASP A 108 8.18 16.91 4.01
C ASP A 108 9.30 17.93 3.74
N VAL A 109 8.96 19.19 3.49
CA VAL A 109 9.92 20.29 3.30
C VAL A 109 10.76 20.51 4.55
N LYS A 110 10.16 20.52 5.74
CA LYS A 110 10.91 20.68 6.99
C LYS A 110 11.99 19.61 7.11
N SER A 111 11.66 18.35 6.84
CA SER A 111 12.64 17.26 6.91
C SER A 111 13.66 17.32 5.78
N PHE A 112 13.24 17.67 4.57
CA PHE A 112 14.12 17.86 3.40
C PHE A 112 15.17 18.94 3.68
N MET A 113 14.81 20.04 4.33
CA MET A 113 15.73 21.12 4.69
C MET A 113 16.75 20.74 5.77
N HIS A 114 16.47 19.70 6.58
CA HIS A 114 17.39 19.22 7.64
C HIS A 114 18.24 18.00 7.21
N ALA A 115 18.00 17.44 6.02
CA ALA A 115 18.75 16.30 5.51
C ALA A 115 20.21 16.70 5.20
N LYS A 116 21.18 16.06 5.86
CA LYS A 116 22.62 16.35 5.73
C LYS A 116 23.29 15.66 4.53
N THR A 117 22.56 14.87 3.73
CA THR A 117 23.11 14.00 2.69
C THR A 117 22.47 14.26 1.32
N ILE A 118 23.30 14.18 0.27
CA ILE A 118 22.99 14.44 -1.16
C ILE A 118 22.26 13.22 -1.77
N PRO A 119 21.38 13.39 -2.79
CA PRO A 119 21.02 14.65 -3.42
C PRO A 119 19.74 15.23 -2.81
N ASN A 120 19.87 16.44 -2.24
CA ASN A 120 18.75 17.36 -2.09
C ASN A 120 18.48 18.01 -3.46
N SER A 121 18.20 17.18 -4.46
CA SER A 121 17.90 17.62 -5.80
C SER A 121 16.45 18.07 -5.92
N VAL A 122 16.25 19.10 -6.72
CA VAL A 122 14.97 19.78 -6.90
C VAL A 122 14.66 19.69 -8.37
N THR A 123 13.63 18.93 -8.73
CA THR A 123 13.22 18.73 -10.11
C THR A 123 12.04 19.65 -10.41
N VAL A 124 12.19 20.52 -11.40
CA VAL A 124 11.11 21.42 -11.86
C VAL A 124 10.94 21.30 -13.36
N ALA A 125 9.76 21.68 -13.87
CA ALA A 125 9.54 21.73 -15.30
C ALA A 125 10.14 23.00 -15.91
N THR A 126 11.21 22.85 -16.69
CA THR A 126 11.82 23.92 -17.49
C THR A 126 11.30 23.95 -18.92
N GLY A 127 10.58 22.90 -19.34
CA GLY A 127 9.87 22.81 -20.61
C GLY A 127 8.54 22.05 -20.49
N LYS A 128 7.85 21.86 -21.62
CA LYS A 128 6.62 21.06 -21.66
C LYS A 128 6.94 19.60 -21.34
N ILE A 129 6.25 19.05 -20.36
CA ILE A 129 6.45 17.69 -19.87
C ILE A 129 5.98 16.69 -20.91
N LYS A 130 6.83 15.71 -21.21
CA LYS A 130 6.47 14.58 -22.05
C LYS A 130 7.20 13.32 -21.62
N HIS A 131 6.50 12.18 -21.69
CA HIS A 131 7.12 10.89 -21.47
C HIS A 131 8.04 10.53 -22.64
N THR A 132 9.27 10.08 -22.35
CA THR A 132 10.28 9.71 -23.36
C THR A 132 9.95 8.41 -24.11
N GLY A 133 8.93 7.68 -23.65
CA GLY A 133 8.59 6.33 -24.10
C GLY A 133 9.47 5.23 -23.49
N LYS A 134 10.43 5.60 -22.63
CA LYS A 134 11.29 4.67 -21.90
C LYS A 134 10.93 4.71 -20.42
N SER A 135 10.35 3.63 -19.93
CA SER A 135 10.00 3.46 -18.52
C SER A 135 11.24 3.15 -17.68
N SER A 136 11.42 3.88 -16.58
CA SER A 136 12.41 3.60 -15.54
C SER A 136 11.97 2.48 -14.59
N PHE A 137 10.67 2.18 -14.51
CA PHE A 137 10.14 1.08 -13.70
C PHE A 137 10.17 -0.27 -14.45
N LEU A 138 10.14 -0.26 -15.78
CA LEU A 138 10.10 -1.47 -16.60
C LEU A 138 11.30 -2.42 -16.35
N PRO A 139 12.56 -1.96 -16.23
CA PRO A 139 13.67 -2.85 -15.90
C PRO A 139 13.50 -3.60 -14.57
N GLU A 140 12.87 -2.97 -13.57
CA GLU A 140 12.58 -3.62 -12.29
C GLU A 140 11.57 -4.77 -12.47
N PHE A 141 10.53 -4.53 -13.27
CA PHE A 141 9.51 -5.51 -13.59
C PHE A 141 10.07 -6.69 -14.40
N GLU A 142 10.83 -6.41 -15.46
CA GLU A 142 11.44 -7.45 -16.29
C GLU A 142 12.45 -8.29 -15.50
N TYR A 143 13.19 -7.69 -14.57
CA TYR A 143 14.06 -8.47 -13.70
C TYR A 143 13.28 -9.40 -12.76
N LEU A 144 12.19 -8.93 -12.15
CA LEU A 144 11.31 -9.77 -11.31
C LEU A 144 10.72 -10.95 -12.10
N LYS A 145 10.37 -10.75 -13.38
CA LYS A 145 9.91 -11.82 -14.27
C LYS A 145 10.95 -12.92 -14.47
N THR A 146 12.24 -12.62 -14.39
CA THR A 146 13.30 -13.65 -14.46
C THR A 146 13.39 -14.52 -13.19
N LEU A 147 12.87 -14.01 -12.07
CA LEU A 147 12.91 -14.69 -10.76
C LEU A 147 11.66 -15.51 -10.48
N LEU A 148 10.58 -15.27 -11.22
CA LEU A 148 9.26 -15.83 -11.00
C LEU A 148 8.76 -16.59 -12.24
N PRO A 149 8.03 -17.70 -12.06
CA PRO A 149 7.37 -18.34 -13.19
C PRO A 149 6.30 -17.43 -13.78
N GLU A 150 6.03 -17.56 -15.08
CA GLU A 150 5.06 -16.74 -15.83
C GLU A 150 3.67 -16.67 -15.17
N SER A 151 3.22 -17.76 -14.55
CA SER A 151 1.94 -17.83 -13.84
C SER A 151 1.83 -16.85 -12.66
N GLU A 152 2.96 -16.38 -12.12
CA GLU A 152 3.05 -15.47 -10.98
C GLU A 152 3.30 -14.02 -11.39
N TRP A 153 3.54 -13.72 -12.68
CA TRP A 153 3.85 -12.36 -13.13
C TRP A 153 2.73 -11.36 -12.81
N LYS A 154 1.47 -11.81 -12.85
CA LYS A 154 0.31 -11.00 -12.46
C LYS A 154 0.29 -10.58 -10.99
N ASN A 155 1.04 -11.28 -10.13
CA ASN A 155 1.10 -11.02 -8.70
C ASN A 155 2.23 -10.03 -8.34
N ILE A 156 3.15 -9.75 -9.27
CA ILE A 156 4.20 -8.75 -9.11
C ILE A 156 3.55 -7.38 -8.88
N LYS A 157 3.95 -6.73 -7.79
CA LYS A 157 3.53 -5.38 -7.45
C LYS A 157 4.67 -4.39 -7.65
N LEU A 158 4.40 -3.29 -8.36
CA LEU A 158 5.30 -2.14 -8.44
C LEU A 158 4.74 -0.95 -7.67
N THR A 159 5.59 -0.29 -6.89
CA THR A 159 5.31 1.01 -6.29
C THR A 159 5.75 2.12 -7.22
N LEU A 160 4.89 3.12 -7.38
CA LEU A 160 5.06 4.28 -8.25
C LEU A 160 5.03 5.56 -7.42
N THR A 161 5.77 6.56 -7.87
CA THR A 161 5.83 7.86 -7.21
C THR A 161 4.51 8.61 -7.34
N SER A 162 4.15 9.34 -6.28
CA SER A 162 3.01 10.28 -6.25
C SER A 162 3.01 11.26 -7.43
N PRO A 163 1.92 11.35 -8.22
CA PRO A 163 1.81 12.34 -9.29
C PRO A 163 1.94 13.80 -8.84
N SER A 164 1.61 14.10 -7.57
CA SER A 164 1.71 15.46 -7.02
C SER A 164 3.00 15.71 -6.23
N TRP A 165 3.98 14.80 -6.30
CA TRP A 165 5.20 14.84 -5.47
C TRP A 165 5.86 16.23 -5.44
N TYR A 166 6.27 16.70 -6.61
CA TYR A 166 6.93 18.00 -6.75
C TYR A 166 5.98 19.18 -6.59
N HIS A 167 4.79 19.11 -7.20
CA HIS A 167 3.82 20.21 -7.11
C HIS A 167 3.41 20.54 -5.67
N PHE A 168 3.24 19.54 -4.81
CA PHE A 168 2.87 19.80 -3.41
C PHE A 168 4.02 20.38 -2.60
N ARG A 169 5.25 19.95 -2.87
CA ARG A 169 6.44 20.45 -2.18
C ARG A 169 6.67 21.94 -2.44
N TYR A 170 6.23 22.40 -3.62
CA TYR A 170 6.44 23.76 -4.07
C TYR A 170 5.23 24.66 -3.80
N GLY A 171 5.51 25.96 -3.75
CA GLY A 171 4.51 27.02 -3.71
C GLY A 171 3.70 27.08 -5.02
N PRO A 172 2.59 27.82 -5.02
CA PRO A 172 1.73 27.99 -6.20
C PRO A 172 2.51 28.45 -7.43
N LYS A 173 2.34 27.73 -8.56
CA LYS A 173 3.06 27.99 -9.82
C LYS A 173 4.60 27.90 -9.74
N LYS A 174 5.15 27.22 -8.74
CA LYS A 174 6.61 27.05 -8.57
C LYS A 174 7.13 25.68 -9.02
N ALA A 175 6.25 24.77 -9.44
CA ALA A 175 6.62 23.46 -10.00
C ALA A 175 7.14 23.52 -11.44
N TYR A 176 7.03 24.69 -12.07
CA TYR A 176 7.47 24.96 -13.43
C TYR A 176 8.05 26.37 -13.50
N VAL A 177 8.97 26.59 -14.44
CA VAL A 177 9.55 27.90 -14.69
C VAL A 177 8.51 28.83 -15.31
N ASN A 178 8.59 30.13 -14.99
CA ASN A 178 7.71 31.16 -15.54
C ASN A 178 7.67 31.10 -17.07
N GLY A 179 6.46 31.06 -17.63
CA GLY A 179 6.24 31.01 -19.08
C GLY A 179 6.13 29.61 -19.67
N VAL A 180 6.47 28.55 -18.93
CA VAL A 180 6.30 27.15 -19.41
C VAL A 180 4.83 26.73 -19.36
N TYR A 181 4.14 27.07 -18.27
CA TYR A 181 2.71 26.82 -18.09
C TYR A 181 1.98 28.08 -17.64
N GLU A 182 0.75 28.26 -18.11
CA GLU A 182 -0.10 29.40 -17.74
C GLU A 182 -0.67 29.24 -16.32
N ASN A 183 -0.94 28.00 -15.92
CA ASN A 183 -1.53 27.60 -14.66
C ASN A 183 -1.25 26.12 -14.34
N ASP A 184 -1.63 25.72 -13.12
CA ASP A 184 -1.41 24.36 -12.61
C ASP A 184 -2.25 23.31 -13.34
N GLU A 185 -3.40 23.68 -13.93
CA GLU A 185 -4.23 22.75 -14.71
C GLU A 185 -3.51 22.31 -16.00
N ALA A 186 -2.86 23.24 -16.69
CA ALA A 186 -2.06 22.93 -17.87
C ALA A 186 -0.85 22.05 -17.52
N TYR A 187 -0.21 22.29 -16.37
CA TYR A 187 0.86 21.43 -15.85
C TYR A 187 0.34 20.03 -15.51
N PHE A 188 -0.76 19.92 -14.78
CA PHE A 188 -1.38 18.65 -14.42
C PHE A 188 -1.80 17.82 -15.64
N LYS A 189 -2.25 18.46 -16.72
CA LYS A 189 -2.62 17.77 -17.95
C LYS A 189 -1.42 17.04 -18.57
N ASP A 190 -0.26 17.67 -18.64
CA ASP A 190 0.94 17.06 -19.22
C ASP A 190 1.53 15.97 -18.31
N VAL A 191 1.55 16.20 -16.99
CA VAL A 191 1.94 15.14 -16.02
C VAL A 191 1.00 13.93 -16.13
N ALA A 192 -0.32 14.15 -16.22
CA ALA A 192 -1.28 13.08 -16.38
C ALA A 192 -1.08 12.29 -17.68
N ALA A 193 -0.80 12.97 -18.80
CA ALA A 193 -0.48 12.31 -20.06
C ALA A 193 0.80 11.47 -19.96
N ALA A 194 1.82 11.97 -19.27
CA ALA A 194 3.05 11.22 -19.02
C ALA A 194 2.80 9.98 -18.15
N TYR A 195 2.01 10.12 -17.09
CA TYR A 195 1.66 9.01 -16.18
C TYR A 195 0.83 7.94 -16.89
N GLN A 196 -0.13 8.33 -17.73
CA GLN A 196 -0.90 7.39 -18.56
C GLN A 196 0.01 6.62 -19.53
N THR A 197 1.01 7.29 -20.12
CA THR A 197 1.98 6.65 -21.00
C THR A 197 2.80 5.60 -20.24
N GLU A 198 3.25 5.93 -19.03
CA GLU A 198 4.01 5.00 -18.19
C GLU A 198 3.17 3.79 -17.76
N LEU A 199 1.95 4.02 -17.28
CA LEU A 199 1.02 2.93 -16.95
C LEU A 199 0.73 2.04 -18.16
N LYS A 200 0.61 2.61 -19.36
CA LYS A 200 0.41 1.84 -20.59
C LYS A 200 1.63 0.97 -20.89
N ILE A 201 2.85 1.51 -20.82
CA ILE A 201 4.09 0.76 -21.04
C ILE A 201 4.18 -0.44 -20.08
N LEU A 202 3.93 -0.20 -18.79
CA LEU A 202 3.96 -1.25 -17.77
C LEU A 202 2.86 -2.29 -17.98
N TYR A 203 1.65 -1.86 -18.32
CA TYR A 203 0.53 -2.75 -18.60
C TYR A 203 0.79 -3.65 -19.83
N ASP A 204 1.33 -3.07 -20.91
CA ASP A 204 1.70 -3.77 -22.14
C ASP A 204 2.81 -4.80 -21.88
N ALA A 205 3.71 -4.53 -20.93
CA ALA A 205 4.74 -5.48 -20.49
C ALA A 205 4.18 -6.66 -19.66
N GLY A 206 2.95 -6.53 -19.15
CA GLY A 206 2.24 -7.56 -18.38
C GLY A 206 1.96 -7.19 -16.92
N LEU A 207 2.26 -5.97 -16.47
CA LEU A 207 1.96 -5.54 -15.10
C LEU A 207 0.44 -5.48 -14.88
N ARG A 208 -0.02 -6.02 -13.75
CA ARG A 208 -1.44 -6.01 -13.35
C ARG A 208 -1.69 -5.50 -11.93
N ASN A 209 -0.64 -5.25 -11.15
CA ASN A 209 -0.74 -4.76 -9.78
C ASN A 209 0.24 -3.60 -9.56
N GLY A 210 -0.30 -2.39 -9.38
CA GLY A 210 0.47 -1.19 -9.12
C GLY A 210 -0.01 -0.48 -7.84
N GLN A 211 0.86 0.31 -7.25
CA GLN A 211 0.57 1.10 -6.06
C GLN A 211 1.19 2.48 -6.21
N VAL A 212 0.43 3.54 -5.94
CA VAL A 212 0.98 4.90 -5.84
C VAL A 212 1.30 5.19 -4.39
N ASP A 213 2.54 5.56 -4.10
CA ASP A 213 2.95 5.97 -2.76
C ASP A 213 2.82 7.48 -2.62
N ASP A 214 1.87 7.92 -1.80
CA ASP A 214 1.53 9.33 -1.66
C ASP A 214 1.40 9.77 -0.20
N PRO A 215 2.54 10.07 0.46
CA PRO A 215 2.50 10.65 1.79
C PRO A 215 1.88 12.05 1.81
N ASN A 216 1.87 12.74 0.66
CA ASN A 216 1.40 14.11 0.60
C ASN A 216 -0.11 14.16 0.81
N LEU A 217 -0.92 13.28 0.21
CA LEU A 217 -2.38 13.24 0.47
C LEU A 217 -2.76 13.01 1.93
N ALA A 218 -2.02 12.16 2.65
CA ALA A 218 -2.25 11.92 4.08
C ALA A 218 -1.83 13.12 4.95
N CYS A 219 -0.68 13.73 4.63
CA CYS A 219 -0.17 14.92 5.32
C CYS A 219 -0.99 16.19 5.01
N LYS A 220 -1.66 16.24 3.85
CA LYS A 220 -2.32 17.46 3.35
C LYS A 220 -3.60 17.83 4.13
N PHE A 221 -4.37 16.85 4.60
CA PHE A 221 -5.76 17.12 4.95
C PHE A 221 -6.34 16.26 6.08
N GLY A 222 -5.58 15.34 6.69
CA GLY A 222 -6.07 14.60 7.86
C GLY A 222 -6.10 15.50 9.09
N LEU A 223 -7.28 15.90 9.60
CA LEU A 223 -7.41 16.70 10.82
C LEU A 223 -7.98 15.87 11.98
N THR A 224 -7.56 16.14 13.21
CA THR A 224 -8.14 15.58 14.44
C THR A 224 -9.20 16.50 15.05
N ARG A 225 -10.24 15.88 15.61
CA ARG A 225 -10.80 16.31 16.89
C ARG A 225 -11.09 15.08 17.73
N ILE A 226 -10.13 14.62 18.53
CA ILE A 226 -10.44 13.69 19.63
C ILE A 226 -10.94 14.54 20.79
N ARG A 227 -12.26 14.57 20.99
CA ARG A 227 -12.82 14.93 22.29
C ARG A 227 -12.58 13.76 23.23
N SER A 228 -11.51 13.79 24.02
CA SER A 228 -11.47 13.01 25.25
C SER A 228 -10.77 13.78 26.35
N SER A 229 -11.53 14.02 27.41
CA SER A 229 -11.15 14.66 28.65
C SER A 229 -10.02 13.89 29.35
N ASN A 230 -9.01 14.65 29.80
CA ASN A 230 -7.92 14.26 30.71
C ASN A 230 -6.96 13.16 30.24
N TRP A 231 -5.82 13.54 29.64
CA TRP A 231 -4.45 13.18 30.08
C TRP A 231 -3.42 13.81 29.12
N LEU A 232 -2.42 14.51 29.67
CA LEU A 232 -1.15 14.99 29.10
C LEU A 232 -1.08 15.16 27.55
N THR A 233 -1.40 16.37 27.09
CA THR A 233 -1.34 16.82 25.69
C THR A 233 0.09 16.76 25.14
N ILE A 234 0.37 15.79 24.27
CA ILE A 234 1.47 15.90 23.30
C ILE A 234 0.89 16.71 22.14
N PRO A 235 1.41 17.89 21.81
CA PRO A 235 0.68 18.81 20.96
C PRO A 235 0.68 18.40 19.47
N ASP A 236 -0.54 18.34 18.94
CA ASP A 236 -0.99 17.77 17.65
C ASP A 236 -0.72 18.70 16.44
N PHE A 237 0.52 18.82 15.96
CA PHE A 237 0.91 19.97 15.11
C PHE A 237 0.96 19.80 13.58
N CYS A 238 0.97 18.62 12.96
CA CYS A 238 1.32 18.55 11.52
C CYS A 238 0.22 18.99 10.54
N SER A 239 -1.03 18.60 10.72
CA SER A 239 -2.10 18.98 9.78
C SER A 239 -2.75 20.32 10.09
N GLU A 240 -2.92 20.66 11.37
CA GLU A 240 -3.41 21.98 11.78
C GLU A 240 -2.42 23.09 11.39
N ALA A 241 -1.13 22.93 11.68
CA ALA A 241 -0.13 23.92 11.27
C ALA A 241 0.00 23.99 9.75
N MET A 242 -0.20 22.88 9.02
CA MET A 242 -0.22 22.92 7.56
C MET A 242 -1.41 23.73 7.06
N LEU A 243 -2.62 23.47 7.57
CA LEU A 243 -3.83 24.18 7.15
C LEU A 243 -3.84 25.66 7.56
N GLU A 244 -3.30 25.98 8.73
CA GLU A 244 -3.07 27.35 9.16
C GLU A 244 -2.01 28.04 8.29
N GLY A 245 -0.92 27.33 7.98
CA GLY A 245 0.10 27.77 7.03
C GLY A 245 -0.49 28.02 5.64
N TRP A 246 -1.35 27.11 5.15
CA TRP A 246 -2.05 27.23 3.88
C TRP A 246 -2.95 28.45 3.84
N LYS A 247 -3.73 28.66 4.92
CA LYS A 247 -4.63 29.80 5.05
C LYS A 247 -3.88 31.13 5.17
N SER A 248 -2.70 31.12 5.79
CA SER A 248 -1.89 32.33 6.05
C SER A 248 -1.01 32.72 4.86
N ASP A 249 -0.63 31.75 4.04
CA ASP A 249 0.16 31.96 2.84
C ASP A 249 -0.69 32.61 1.74
N LYS A 250 -0.36 33.87 1.44
CA LYS A 250 -1.05 34.73 0.48
C LYS A 250 -0.81 34.34 -0.98
N GLU A 251 0.17 33.48 -1.26
CA GLU A 251 0.39 32.97 -2.61
C GLU A 251 -0.65 31.91 -2.99
N ASN A 252 -1.25 31.22 -1.99
CA ASN A 252 -2.29 30.25 -2.26
C ASN A 252 -3.55 30.93 -2.80
N PHE A 253 -3.96 30.52 -3.99
CA PHE A 253 -5.11 31.08 -4.70
C PHE A 253 -6.43 30.33 -4.42
N GLN A 254 -6.37 29.22 -3.68
CA GLN A 254 -7.53 28.39 -3.37
C GLN A 254 -7.43 27.79 -1.95
N THR A 255 -8.56 27.35 -1.42
CA THR A 255 -8.63 26.68 -0.13
C THR A 255 -8.00 25.28 -0.17
N ALA A 256 -7.66 24.74 1.00
CA ALA A 256 -7.16 23.38 1.13
C ALA A 256 -8.15 22.35 0.53
N ASP A 257 -9.46 22.50 0.77
CA ASP A 257 -10.46 21.54 0.28
C ASP A 257 -10.63 21.61 -1.25
N GLU A 258 -10.54 22.81 -1.84
CA GLU A 258 -10.50 22.98 -3.31
C GLU A 258 -9.24 22.36 -3.91
N GLN A 259 -8.09 22.54 -3.26
CA GLN A 259 -6.85 21.89 -3.69
C GLN A 259 -6.94 20.36 -3.60
N LEU A 260 -7.57 19.80 -2.56
CA LEU A 260 -7.82 18.36 -2.45
C LEU A 260 -8.64 17.88 -3.65
N GLN A 261 -9.72 18.58 -3.98
CA GLN A 261 -10.58 18.23 -5.10
C GLN A 261 -9.82 18.31 -6.44
N ALA A 262 -8.99 19.34 -6.63
CA ALA A 262 -8.11 19.46 -7.79
C ALA A 262 -7.13 18.27 -7.89
N TYR A 263 -6.53 17.85 -6.77
CA TYR A 263 -5.66 16.68 -6.75
C TYR A 263 -6.41 15.37 -7.02
N ILE A 264 -7.61 15.16 -6.46
CA ILE A 264 -8.40 13.96 -6.76
C ILE A 264 -8.69 13.88 -8.26
N LYS A 265 -9.12 14.99 -8.87
CA LYS A 265 -9.34 15.06 -10.33
C LYS A 265 -8.04 14.74 -11.09
N PHE A 266 -6.94 15.38 -10.70
CA PHE A 266 -5.63 15.15 -11.32
C PHE A 266 -5.19 13.68 -11.22
N TYR A 267 -5.38 13.02 -10.09
CA TYR A 267 -5.02 11.61 -9.91
C TYR A 267 -5.92 10.70 -10.75
N ASN A 268 -7.22 10.99 -10.82
CA ASN A 268 -8.13 10.26 -11.71
C ASN A 268 -7.73 10.43 -13.17
N ASP A 269 -7.22 11.61 -13.56
CA ASP A 269 -6.66 11.83 -14.88
C ASP A 269 -5.35 11.04 -15.09
N CYS A 270 -4.45 10.97 -14.12
CA CYS A 270 -3.22 10.16 -14.20
C CYS A 270 -3.48 8.65 -14.27
N LEU A 271 -4.45 8.15 -13.51
CA LEU A 271 -4.64 6.72 -13.24
C LEU A 271 -5.63 6.03 -14.20
N LYS A 272 -5.83 6.58 -15.40
CA LYS A 272 -6.63 5.94 -16.45
C LYS A 272 -5.93 4.68 -16.96
N ARG A 273 -6.62 3.55 -16.88
CA ARG A 273 -6.06 2.21 -17.13
C ARG A 273 -7.18 1.20 -17.45
N PRO A 274 -6.85 0.02 -18.01
CA PRO A 274 -7.81 -1.08 -18.16
C PRO A 274 -8.32 -1.63 -16.82
N ASP A 275 -9.53 -2.21 -16.82
CA ASP A 275 -10.21 -2.68 -15.61
C ASP A 275 -9.50 -3.82 -14.88
N ASP A 276 -8.70 -4.62 -15.59
CA ASP A 276 -7.90 -5.71 -15.01
C ASP A 276 -6.57 -5.22 -14.40
N PHE A 277 -6.26 -3.92 -14.50
CA PHE A 277 -5.09 -3.33 -13.85
C PHE A 277 -5.47 -2.81 -12.45
N HIS A 278 -5.15 -3.61 -11.44
CA HIS A 278 -5.28 -3.23 -10.04
C HIS A 278 -4.35 -2.04 -9.72
N MET A 279 -4.92 -0.95 -9.19
CA MET A 279 -4.13 0.13 -8.61
C MET A 279 -4.57 0.44 -7.19
N GLY A 280 -3.61 0.42 -6.29
CA GLY A 280 -3.76 0.96 -4.95
C GLY A 280 -3.15 2.33 -4.78
N ILE A 281 -3.51 2.99 -3.68
CA ILE A 281 -2.80 4.16 -3.18
C ILE A 281 -2.41 3.93 -1.72
N HIS A 282 -1.15 4.18 -1.40
CA HIS A 282 -0.66 4.18 -0.04
C HIS A 282 -0.60 5.60 0.51
N LEU A 283 -1.40 5.83 1.54
CA LEU A 283 -1.46 7.09 2.27
C LEU A 283 -0.50 7.00 3.46
N CYS A 284 0.76 7.28 3.19
CA CYS A 284 1.83 7.21 4.19
C CYS A 284 1.79 8.43 5.12
N ARG A 285 1.99 8.25 6.43
CA ARG A 285 2.16 9.35 7.39
C ARG A 285 3.62 9.67 7.67
N GLY A 286 4.50 9.12 6.86
CA GLY A 286 5.94 9.33 6.93
C GLY A 286 6.68 8.28 7.72
N ASN A 287 7.78 7.85 7.12
CA ASN A 287 8.73 6.91 7.66
C ASN A 287 10.13 7.38 7.27
N TYR A 288 10.67 8.34 8.03
CA TYR A 288 11.98 8.96 7.81
C TYR A 288 13.01 8.42 8.80
N ILE A 289 14.30 8.75 8.59
CA ILE A 289 15.45 8.33 9.42
C ILE A 289 15.09 8.42 10.92
N ASP A 290 15.43 7.36 11.67
CA ASP A 290 15.09 7.12 13.09
C ASP A 290 13.60 6.86 13.36
N GLY A 291 12.80 6.48 12.36
CA GLY A 291 11.37 6.23 12.50
C GLY A 291 10.53 7.50 12.64
N LYS A 292 11.07 8.66 12.26
CA LYS A 292 10.37 9.96 12.31
C LYS A 292 9.22 10.01 11.31
N HIS A 293 8.17 10.75 11.65
CA HIS A 293 6.92 10.83 10.87
C HIS A 293 6.73 12.23 10.27
N PHE A 294 5.91 12.31 9.21
CA PHE A 294 5.49 13.56 8.58
C PHE A 294 4.09 14.02 9.04
N SER A 295 3.26 13.11 9.54
CA SER A 295 1.85 13.38 9.85
C SER A 295 1.30 12.49 10.97
N GLU A 296 0.25 12.96 11.63
CA GLU A 296 -0.51 12.34 12.72
C GLU A 296 -2.00 12.63 12.56
N GLY A 297 -2.87 11.88 13.23
CA GLY A 297 -4.31 12.13 13.25
C GLY A 297 -5.13 11.17 12.40
N ALA A 298 -6.45 11.32 12.38
CA ALA A 298 -7.36 10.40 11.67
C ALA A 298 -7.68 10.88 10.24
N TYR A 299 -8.26 10.01 9.40
CA TYR A 299 -8.61 10.32 8.01
C TYR A 299 -9.96 11.04 7.85
N ASP A 300 -10.68 11.34 8.92
CA ASP A 300 -12.10 11.77 8.91
C ASP A 300 -12.41 12.89 7.92
N ARG A 301 -11.57 13.94 7.89
CA ARG A 301 -11.79 15.12 7.03
C ARG A 301 -11.78 14.78 5.53
N ILE A 302 -10.99 13.78 5.13
CA ILE A 302 -10.81 13.43 3.72
C ILE A 302 -11.44 12.12 3.32
N ALA A 303 -11.71 11.21 4.25
CA ALA A 303 -12.15 9.87 3.94
C ALA A 303 -13.39 9.84 3.05
N ALA A 304 -14.40 10.68 3.32
CA ALA A 304 -15.60 10.75 2.49
C ALA A 304 -15.27 11.09 1.02
N LYS A 305 -14.57 12.20 0.77
CA LYS A 305 -14.20 12.60 -0.60
C LYS A 305 -13.21 11.63 -1.23
N LEU A 306 -12.14 11.29 -0.52
CA LEU A 306 -11.07 10.46 -1.03
C LEU A 306 -11.54 9.04 -1.37
N PHE A 307 -12.33 8.42 -0.48
CA PHE A 307 -12.84 7.07 -0.71
C PHE A 307 -13.89 7.02 -1.81
N ASN A 308 -14.72 8.05 -1.98
CA ASN A 308 -15.76 8.05 -3.02
C ASN A 308 -15.22 8.53 -4.38
N ASP A 309 -14.40 9.57 -4.40
CA ASP A 309 -14.07 10.28 -5.64
C ASP A 309 -12.75 9.82 -6.29
N LEU A 310 -11.81 9.23 -5.56
CA LEU A 310 -10.53 8.77 -6.13
C LEU A 310 -10.66 7.39 -6.80
N ASN A 311 -10.29 7.27 -8.07
CA ASN A 311 -10.45 6.06 -8.88
C ASN A 311 -9.31 5.04 -8.68
N VAL A 312 -9.26 4.48 -7.47
CA VAL A 312 -8.36 3.41 -7.05
C VAL A 312 -9.15 2.21 -6.52
N SER A 313 -8.56 1.03 -6.65
CA SER A 313 -9.16 -0.24 -6.22
C SER A 313 -8.92 -0.52 -4.72
N THR A 314 -7.80 -0.02 -4.18
CA THR A 314 -7.36 -0.32 -2.81
C THR A 314 -6.72 0.89 -2.13
N TYR A 315 -7.01 1.09 -0.85
CA TYR A 315 -6.29 2.04 0.00
C TYR A 315 -5.39 1.29 0.99
N TYR A 316 -4.10 1.63 1.03
CA TYR A 316 -3.15 1.13 2.03
C TYR A 316 -2.99 2.18 3.13
N LEU A 317 -3.54 1.91 4.32
CA LEU A 317 -3.73 2.89 5.40
C LEU A 317 -3.00 2.48 6.68
N GLU A 318 -2.29 3.44 7.30
CA GLU A 318 -1.57 3.24 8.56
C GLU A 318 -2.50 3.23 9.79
N TYR A 319 -2.39 2.19 10.64
CA TYR A 319 -3.17 2.00 11.88
C TYR A 319 -2.37 1.29 12.99
N ASP A 320 -1.05 1.45 13.05
CA ASP A 320 -0.19 0.72 14.01
C ASP A 320 -0.27 1.26 15.45
N THR A 321 -0.55 2.56 15.59
CA THR A 321 -0.50 3.28 16.87
C THR A 321 -1.80 4.06 17.08
N PRO A 322 -2.20 4.34 18.34
CA PRO A 322 -3.37 5.19 18.63
C PRO A 322 -3.32 6.57 17.95
N ARG A 323 -2.10 7.05 17.68
CA ARG A 323 -1.77 8.29 16.98
C ARG A 323 -2.18 8.30 15.50
N ALA A 324 -2.28 7.13 14.87
CA ALA A 324 -2.70 6.99 13.47
C ALA A 324 -4.21 7.21 13.26
N GLY A 325 -4.95 7.45 14.35
CA GLY A 325 -6.40 7.57 14.36
C GLY A 325 -7.11 6.23 14.52
N GLY A 326 -8.43 6.28 14.60
CA GLY A 326 -9.28 5.09 14.67
C GLY A 326 -9.83 4.68 13.31
N PHE A 327 -10.68 3.65 13.32
CA PHE A 327 -11.29 3.05 12.13
C PHE A 327 -12.59 3.75 11.70
N GLU A 328 -13.05 4.77 12.43
CA GLU A 328 -14.26 5.56 12.14
C GLU A 328 -14.35 6.02 10.67
N PRO A 329 -13.27 6.50 10.02
CA PRO A 329 -13.35 6.97 8.63
C PRO A 329 -13.73 5.87 7.64
N LEU A 330 -13.52 4.59 7.99
CA LEU A 330 -13.85 3.44 7.14
C LEU A 330 -15.37 3.29 6.91
N LYS A 331 -16.21 3.95 7.71
CA LYS A 331 -17.66 4.04 7.44
C LYS A 331 -17.96 4.65 6.06
N HIS A 332 -17.05 5.45 5.51
CA HIS A 332 -17.23 6.07 4.20
C HIS A 332 -16.73 5.21 3.03
N LEU A 333 -16.22 4.00 3.28
CA LEU A 333 -15.62 3.15 2.25
C LEU A 333 -16.70 2.55 1.31
N PRO A 334 -16.64 2.85 -0.01
CA PRO A 334 -17.55 2.26 -0.99
C PRO A 334 -17.43 0.73 -1.10
N LYS A 335 -18.51 0.08 -1.53
CA LYS A 335 -18.61 -1.39 -1.61
C LYS A 335 -17.70 -2.03 -2.65
N ASP A 336 -17.27 -1.26 -3.63
CA ASP A 336 -16.39 -1.66 -4.73
C ASP A 336 -14.89 -1.46 -4.41
N LYS A 337 -14.55 -0.96 -3.21
CA LYS A 337 -13.17 -0.64 -2.82
C LYS A 337 -12.68 -1.47 -1.65
N ASN A 338 -11.38 -1.72 -1.65
CA ASN A 338 -10.68 -2.49 -0.64
C ASN A 338 -9.82 -1.59 0.26
N VAL A 339 -9.53 -2.07 1.46
CA VAL A 339 -8.59 -1.43 2.39
C VAL A 339 -7.60 -2.46 2.92
N VAL A 340 -6.32 -2.10 2.86
CA VAL A 340 -5.24 -2.83 3.51
C VAL A 340 -4.92 -2.10 4.81
N LEU A 341 -5.14 -2.79 5.92
CA LEU A 341 -5.00 -2.28 7.27
C LEU A 341 -3.55 -2.47 7.75
N GLY A 342 -2.84 -1.36 7.85
CA GLY A 342 -1.47 -1.30 8.34
C GLY A 342 -1.37 -1.38 9.87
N VAL A 343 -1.67 -2.54 10.45
CA VAL A 343 -1.76 -2.74 11.91
C VAL A 343 -0.44 -3.18 12.56
N VAL A 344 0.53 -3.65 11.77
CA VAL A 344 1.86 -4.05 12.25
C VAL A 344 2.84 -2.89 12.07
N THR A 345 3.60 -2.50 13.10
CA THR A 345 4.57 -1.42 12.95
C THR A 345 5.79 -1.88 12.15
N SER A 346 6.23 -1.12 11.16
CA SER A 346 7.49 -1.37 10.44
C SER A 346 8.71 -0.68 11.07
N LYS A 347 8.54 -0.04 12.23
CA LYS A 347 9.51 0.93 12.79
C LYS A 347 10.31 0.42 13.98
N PHE A 348 9.74 -0.50 14.74
CA PHE A 348 10.35 -1.01 15.97
C PHE A 348 10.42 -2.54 15.92
N PRO A 349 11.46 -3.18 16.49
CA PRO A 349 11.65 -4.62 16.41
C PRO A 349 10.62 -5.42 17.23
N LYS A 350 9.97 -4.80 18.23
CA LYS A 350 8.96 -5.46 19.06
C LYS A 350 7.81 -5.94 18.18
N LEU A 351 7.48 -7.24 18.33
CA LEU A 351 6.31 -7.84 17.70
C LEU A 351 5.03 -7.46 18.44
N GLU A 352 3.99 -7.20 17.67
CA GLU A 352 2.64 -6.96 18.11
C GLU A 352 1.99 -8.27 18.58
N ASP A 353 1.01 -8.18 19.47
CA ASP A 353 0.22 -9.35 19.87
C ASP A 353 -0.71 -9.75 18.72
N GLN A 354 -0.58 -10.99 18.24
CA GLN A 354 -1.35 -11.49 17.10
C GLN A 354 -2.86 -11.42 17.35
N LYS A 355 -3.33 -11.77 18.55
CA LYS A 355 -4.76 -11.79 18.86
C LYS A 355 -5.32 -10.38 18.92
N GLU A 356 -4.58 -9.45 19.54
CA GLU A 356 -4.93 -8.03 19.53
C GLU A 356 -5.05 -7.50 18.10
N MET A 357 -4.13 -7.85 17.20
CA MET A 357 -4.19 -7.41 15.81
C MET A 357 -5.39 -8.02 15.05
N VAL A 358 -5.71 -9.29 15.30
CA VAL A 358 -6.92 -9.94 14.75
C VAL A 358 -8.19 -9.23 15.24
N GLU A 359 -8.28 -8.89 16.52
CA GLU A 359 -9.41 -8.13 17.08
C GLU A 359 -9.53 -6.73 16.45
N ARG A 360 -8.40 -6.07 16.18
CA ARG A 360 -8.39 -4.78 15.46
C ARG A 360 -8.92 -4.91 14.04
N VAL A 361 -8.60 -6.00 13.33
CA VAL A 361 -9.16 -6.28 11.99
C VAL A 361 -10.67 -6.46 12.06
N TYR A 362 -11.18 -7.22 13.03
CA TYR A 362 -12.63 -7.36 13.22
C TYR A 362 -13.31 -6.03 13.56
N LYS A 363 -12.68 -5.23 14.42
CA LYS A 363 -13.17 -3.89 14.75
C LYS A 363 -13.25 -3.01 13.50
N ALA A 364 -12.22 -3.01 12.64
CA ALA A 364 -12.25 -2.29 11.37
C ALA A 364 -13.39 -2.78 10.45
N ALA A 365 -13.64 -4.09 10.42
CA ALA A 365 -14.75 -4.67 9.67
C ALA A 365 -16.12 -4.18 10.18
N ASP A 366 -16.29 -4.00 11.49
CA ASP A 366 -17.53 -3.47 12.06
C ASP A 366 -17.83 -2.05 11.58
N TYR A 367 -16.81 -1.17 11.50
CA TYR A 367 -16.98 0.19 10.95
C TYR A 367 -17.34 0.18 9.46
N VAL A 368 -16.69 -0.69 8.68
CA VAL A 368 -16.99 -0.85 7.25
C VAL A 368 -18.42 -1.39 7.05
N ALA A 369 -18.82 -2.37 7.87
CA ALA A 369 -20.15 -2.96 7.87
C ALA A 369 -21.23 -1.91 8.21
N GLU A 370 -21.01 -1.15 9.28
CA GLU A 370 -21.89 -0.07 9.72
C GLU A 370 -22.12 0.96 8.61
N GLY A 371 -21.04 1.45 8.00
CA GLY A 371 -21.12 2.49 6.97
C GLY A 371 -21.72 2.03 5.64
N SER A 372 -21.52 0.77 5.27
CA SER A 372 -22.00 0.20 4.01
C SER A 372 -23.34 -0.53 4.11
N GLY A 373 -23.86 -0.73 5.33
CA GLY A 373 -25.06 -1.53 5.59
C GLY A 373 -24.90 -3.00 5.21
N GLN A 374 -23.70 -3.56 5.39
CA GLN A 374 -23.35 -4.95 5.10
C GLN A 374 -23.13 -5.73 6.39
N SER A 375 -23.10 -7.07 6.32
CA SER A 375 -22.62 -7.87 7.45
C SER A 375 -21.12 -7.69 7.66
N ARG A 376 -20.61 -8.04 8.85
CA ARG A 376 -19.17 -8.03 9.13
C ARG A 376 -18.41 -8.98 8.19
N GLU A 377 -18.98 -10.12 7.86
CA GLU A 377 -18.39 -11.13 6.98
C GLU A 377 -18.27 -10.64 5.53
N GLU A 378 -19.27 -9.87 5.07
CA GLU A 378 -19.22 -9.18 3.77
C GLU A 378 -18.19 -8.05 3.78
N ALA A 379 -18.13 -7.27 4.86
CA ALA A 379 -17.13 -6.21 5.03
C ALA A 379 -15.69 -6.76 5.07
N LEU A 380 -15.47 -7.89 5.75
CA LEU A 380 -14.18 -8.59 5.81
C LEU A 380 -13.66 -8.99 4.43
N GLN A 381 -14.54 -9.22 3.43
CA GLN A 381 -14.09 -9.52 2.07
C GLN A 381 -13.25 -8.41 1.44
N ARG A 382 -13.41 -7.17 1.93
CA ARG A 382 -12.75 -5.98 1.40
C ARG A 382 -11.54 -5.55 2.23
N LEU A 383 -11.19 -6.32 3.26
CA LEU A 383 -10.10 -6.00 4.19
C LEU A 383 -8.91 -6.92 4.00
N CYS A 384 -7.72 -6.34 4.17
CA CYS A 384 -6.44 -7.02 4.13
C CYS A 384 -5.56 -6.50 5.27
N VAL A 385 -4.43 -7.15 5.53
CA VAL A 385 -3.51 -6.79 6.62
C VAL A 385 -2.12 -6.55 6.06
N SER A 386 -1.45 -5.52 6.57
CA SER A 386 -0.05 -5.23 6.23
C SER A 386 0.70 -4.61 7.41
N PRO A 387 2.03 -4.42 7.29
CA PRO A 387 2.71 -3.40 8.05
C PRO A 387 2.16 -2.01 7.71
N GLN A 388 2.28 -1.03 8.60
CA GLN A 388 1.80 0.33 8.37
C GLN A 388 2.40 0.98 7.12
N CYS A 389 3.70 0.83 6.93
CA CYS A 389 4.50 1.47 5.90
C CYS A 389 5.53 0.46 5.41
N GLY A 390 6.29 0.79 4.38
CA GLY A 390 7.50 0.02 4.03
C GLY A 390 8.50 -0.02 5.20
N PHE A 391 9.44 -0.95 5.14
CA PHE A 391 10.50 -1.09 6.15
C PHE A 391 11.71 -0.19 5.85
N ALA A 392 11.81 0.38 4.64
CA ALA A 392 12.94 1.21 4.25
C ALA A 392 12.61 2.28 3.19
N SER A 393 12.01 3.39 3.62
CA SER A 393 11.73 4.54 2.73
C SER A 393 12.99 5.26 2.24
N HIS A 394 14.13 5.02 2.91
CA HIS A 394 15.49 5.43 2.53
C HIS A 394 16.42 4.22 2.54
N ALA A 395 17.59 4.34 1.89
CA ALA A 395 18.57 3.26 1.78
C ALA A 395 18.98 2.69 3.14
N GLU A 396 19.07 3.54 4.17
CA GLU A 396 19.46 3.21 5.54
C GLU A 396 18.38 2.46 6.34
N GLY A 397 17.11 2.53 5.92
CA GLY A 397 16.01 1.80 6.55
C GLY A 397 15.56 2.33 7.93
N ASN A 398 14.65 1.58 8.55
CA ASN A 398 14.14 1.83 9.90
C ASN A 398 15.04 1.20 10.98
N PRO A 399 14.92 1.59 12.27
CA PRO A 399 15.75 1.04 13.35
C PRO A 399 15.29 -0.38 13.79
N LEU A 400 15.28 -1.33 12.87
CA LEU A 400 15.07 -2.76 13.10
C LEU A 400 15.96 -3.59 12.16
N GLY A 401 16.29 -4.82 12.56
CA GLY A 401 17.16 -5.70 11.77
C GLY A 401 16.40 -6.49 10.69
N TYR A 402 17.15 -7.11 9.78
CA TYR A 402 16.61 -7.97 8.72
C TYR A 402 15.76 -9.13 9.28
N GLU A 403 16.20 -9.74 10.37
CA GLU A 403 15.44 -10.79 11.06
C GLU A 403 14.14 -10.29 11.71
N ASP A 404 14.12 -9.04 12.16
CA ASP A 404 12.90 -8.44 12.73
C ASP A 404 11.88 -8.15 11.62
N MET A 405 12.34 -7.67 10.46
CA MET A 405 11.51 -7.53 9.26
C MET A 405 10.92 -8.88 8.85
N LYS A 406 11.72 -9.95 8.81
CA LYS A 406 11.25 -11.31 8.51
C LYS A 406 10.14 -11.73 9.47
N LYS A 407 10.36 -11.60 10.78
CA LYS A 407 9.36 -11.95 11.80
C LYS A 407 8.08 -11.13 11.65
N LYS A 408 8.17 -9.85 11.27
CA LYS A 408 7.00 -9.01 11.04
C LYS A 408 6.21 -9.40 9.79
N LEU A 409 6.88 -9.77 8.70
CA LEU A 409 6.20 -10.32 7.52
C LEU A 409 5.48 -11.63 7.84
N GLN A 410 6.12 -12.50 8.63
CA GLN A 410 5.50 -13.74 9.13
C GLN A 410 4.31 -13.47 10.04
N LEU A 411 4.38 -12.45 10.90
CA LEU A 411 3.26 -12.02 11.74
C LEU A 411 2.07 -11.51 10.92
N VAL A 412 2.31 -10.74 9.86
CA VAL A 412 1.25 -10.30 8.94
C VAL A 412 0.56 -11.50 8.30
N ARG A 413 1.34 -12.49 7.84
CA ARG A 413 0.81 -13.74 7.30
C ARG A 413 -0.01 -14.50 8.35
N SER A 414 0.48 -14.62 9.59
CA SER A 414 -0.20 -15.36 10.65
C SER A 414 -1.52 -14.70 11.06
N ILE A 415 -1.56 -13.37 11.15
CA ILE A 415 -2.81 -12.60 11.36
C ILE A 415 -3.79 -12.89 10.22
N ALA A 416 -3.32 -12.83 8.97
CA ALA A 416 -4.15 -13.15 7.81
C ALA A 416 -4.61 -14.62 7.78
N ASP A 417 -3.90 -15.56 8.39
CA ASP A 417 -4.36 -16.95 8.48
C ASP A 417 -5.40 -17.17 9.60
N GLU A 418 -5.34 -16.36 10.66
CA GLU A 418 -6.24 -16.45 11.80
C GLU A 418 -7.59 -15.77 11.55
N VAL A 419 -7.62 -14.65 10.81
CA VAL A 419 -8.87 -13.96 10.48
C VAL A 419 -9.80 -14.87 9.66
N ALA A 420 -11.06 -14.97 10.09
CA ALA A 420 -12.07 -15.78 9.43
C ALA A 420 -12.63 -15.06 8.19
N TRP A 421 -11.90 -15.12 7.07
CA TRP A 421 -12.30 -14.46 5.82
C TRP A 421 -13.48 -15.10 5.09
N SER A 422 -14.03 -16.23 5.53
CA SER A 422 -15.12 -16.91 4.81
C SER A 422 -16.49 -16.56 5.37
N ILE A 423 -17.46 -16.32 4.49
CA ILE A 423 -18.89 -16.38 4.82
C ILE A 423 -19.17 -17.81 5.32
N VAL A 424 -19.72 -17.93 6.53
CA VAL A 424 -20.00 -19.24 7.14
C VAL A 424 -20.98 -20.01 6.24
N GLY A 425 -20.43 -21.02 5.57
CA GLY A 425 -21.12 -21.95 4.68
C GLY A 425 -20.33 -23.24 4.55
N GLY A 426 -19.98 -23.85 5.68
CA GLY A 426 -19.59 -25.27 5.79
C GLY A 426 -18.22 -25.68 5.26
N CYS A 427 -17.17 -25.52 6.08
CA CYS A 427 -16.27 -26.63 6.42
C CYS A 427 -15.38 -26.19 7.59
N LEU A 428 -15.60 -26.80 8.76
CA LEU A 428 -14.72 -26.65 9.91
C LEU A 428 -13.29 -27.03 9.51
N ARG A 429 -12.35 -26.14 9.85
CA ARG A 429 -10.90 -26.39 9.82
C ARG A 429 -10.65 -27.71 10.56
N SER A 430 -10.06 -28.70 9.89
CA SER A 430 -9.56 -29.90 10.56
C SER A 430 -8.35 -29.49 11.41
N CYS A 431 -8.55 -29.38 12.72
CA CYS A 431 -7.46 -29.36 13.68
C CYS A 431 -6.59 -30.61 13.46
N ARG A 432 -5.29 -30.44 13.17
CA ARG A 432 -4.32 -31.52 13.32
C ARG A 432 -4.09 -31.74 14.82
N ALA A 433 -4.78 -32.73 15.37
CA ALA A 433 -4.50 -33.23 16.70
C ALA A 433 -3.44 -34.34 16.61
N SER A 434 -2.36 -34.12 17.36
CA SER A 434 -1.50 -35.12 18.02
C SER A 434 -0.88 -36.24 17.19
N ASP A 435 0.43 -36.14 16.99
CA ASP A 435 1.33 -37.29 17.00
C ASP A 435 1.13 -38.04 18.32
N THR A 436 0.62 -39.27 18.25
CA THR A 436 0.82 -40.26 19.31
C THR A 436 1.00 -41.63 18.66
N GLN A 437 2.18 -42.17 18.90
CA GLN A 437 2.64 -43.49 18.50
C GLN A 437 1.67 -44.58 18.99
N CYS A 438 1.31 -45.51 18.11
CA CYS A 438 0.97 -46.88 18.51
C CYS A 438 1.69 -47.87 17.60
N PHE A 439 2.66 -48.57 18.21
CA PHE A 439 3.26 -49.81 17.76
C PHE A 439 2.21 -50.94 17.68
N ASN A 440 2.23 -51.72 16.60
CA ASN A 440 2.10 -53.20 16.56
C ASN A 440 2.11 -53.63 15.07
N SER A 441 3.21 -54.20 14.56
CA SER A 441 3.63 -55.61 14.63
C SER A 441 2.84 -56.55 13.70
N GLY A 442 3.54 -57.14 12.72
CA GLY A 442 3.19 -58.43 12.12
C GLY A 442 2.74 -58.44 10.65
N GLY A 443 3.66 -58.83 9.76
CA GLY A 443 3.49 -60.03 8.91
C GLY A 443 2.72 -59.94 7.59
N GLU A 444 3.51 -60.01 6.51
CA GLU A 444 3.30 -60.81 5.28
C GLU A 444 2.18 -60.47 4.25
N GLU A 445 2.65 -60.02 3.07
CA GLU A 445 2.02 -60.14 1.76
C GLU A 445 2.27 -61.56 1.18
N PRO A 446 1.40 -62.15 0.31
CA PRO A 446 1.45 -61.80 -1.12
C PRO A 446 0.15 -61.92 -1.98
N LYS A 447 0.08 -61.04 -2.99
CA LYS A 447 -0.42 -61.14 -4.39
C LYS A 447 -1.50 -62.16 -4.79
N ARG A 448 -2.62 -61.64 -5.34
CA ARG A 448 -3.36 -62.00 -6.60
C ARG A 448 -4.62 -61.11 -6.65
N GLY A 449 -4.88 -60.30 -7.67
CA GLY A 449 -5.31 -60.69 -9.02
C GLY A 449 -6.84 -60.76 -9.09
N TYR A 450 -7.45 -60.01 -10.02
CA TYR A 450 -8.88 -59.88 -10.39
C TYR A 450 -9.65 -58.65 -9.86
N GLN A 451 -9.77 -57.63 -10.72
CA GLN A 451 -10.85 -56.64 -10.70
C GLN A 451 -11.97 -57.05 -11.65
N LYS A 452 -13.21 -57.02 -11.18
CA LYS A 452 -14.41 -57.05 -12.02
C LYS A 452 -15.58 -56.38 -11.28
N TRP A 453 -16.30 -55.49 -12.00
CA TRP A 453 -17.66 -54.96 -11.76
C TRP A 453 -17.82 -53.88 -10.65
N PHE A 454 -18.74 -52.90 -10.68
CA PHE A 454 -19.85 -52.49 -11.57
C PHE A 454 -20.19 -51.00 -11.26
N LEU A 455 -20.91 -50.36 -12.18
CA LEU A 455 -21.51 -49.00 -12.14
C LEU A 455 -22.34 -48.65 -10.88
N GLY A 456 -22.53 -47.34 -10.65
CA GLY A 456 -23.76 -46.83 -10.02
C GLY A 456 -23.77 -45.34 -9.66
N CYS A 457 -24.19 -44.47 -10.59
CA CYS A 457 -24.61 -43.10 -10.30
C CYS A 457 -25.95 -43.07 -9.54
N VAL A 458 -26.15 -42.09 -8.65
CA VAL A 458 -27.51 -41.61 -8.29
C VAL A 458 -27.52 -40.08 -8.23
N LYS A 459 -28.25 -39.47 -9.18
CA LYS A 459 -28.84 -38.12 -9.11
C LYS A 459 -30.24 -38.26 -8.51
N PHE A 460 -30.69 -37.29 -7.73
CA PHE A 460 -32.11 -37.12 -7.40
C PHE A 460 -32.63 -35.76 -7.87
N ASN A 461 -33.84 -35.79 -8.44
CA ASN A 461 -34.62 -34.65 -8.93
C ASN A 461 -36.07 -34.80 -8.42
N LEU A 462 -36.62 -33.71 -7.87
CA LEU A 462 -37.98 -33.13 -8.02
C LEU A 462 -39.29 -33.86 -7.59
N VAL A 463 -40.12 -33.09 -6.85
CA VAL A 463 -41.61 -32.94 -6.86
C VAL A 463 -42.41 -34.14 -6.29
N GLY A 464 -43.47 -34.05 -5.49
CA GLY A 464 -44.37 -33.00 -4.99
C GLY A 464 -45.74 -33.67 -4.77
N TYR A 465 -46.34 -33.60 -3.58
CA TYR A 465 -47.72 -34.05 -3.30
C TYR A 465 -48.36 -33.19 -2.20
N SER A 466 -49.60 -32.78 -2.46
CA SER A 466 -50.52 -32.04 -1.59
C SER A 466 -51.46 -32.99 -0.83
N VAL A 467 -51.75 -32.72 0.45
CA VAL A 467 -53.00 -33.11 1.13
C VAL A 467 -53.42 -32.01 2.11
N GLU A 468 -54.71 -31.71 2.11
CA GLU A 468 -55.43 -30.62 2.78
C GLU A 468 -55.79 -30.85 4.27
N LEU A 469 -56.05 -29.71 4.94
CA LEU A 469 -57.07 -29.42 5.98
C LEU A 469 -56.98 -30.07 7.39
N GLN A 470 -56.71 -29.26 8.41
CA GLN A 470 -57.77 -28.68 9.28
C GLN A 470 -57.21 -27.69 10.31
N ALA A 471 -58.01 -26.63 10.55
CA ALA A 471 -57.78 -25.57 11.51
C ALA A 471 -58.16 -25.98 12.94
N ALA A 472 -57.42 -25.48 13.93
CA ALA A 472 -57.93 -25.27 15.27
C ALA A 472 -57.25 -24.03 15.90
N GLN A 473 -58.03 -22.96 16.03
CA GLN A 473 -57.80 -21.90 17.00
C GLN A 473 -57.89 -22.49 18.41
N LEU A 474 -57.10 -21.98 19.36
CA LEU A 474 -57.59 -21.67 20.70
C LEU A 474 -56.64 -20.65 21.36
N GLN A 475 -57.29 -19.60 21.86
CA GLN A 475 -56.73 -18.45 22.55
C GLN A 475 -56.24 -18.83 23.95
N GLY A 476 -55.46 -17.91 24.52
CA GLY A 476 -54.75 -18.05 25.79
C GLY A 476 -55.62 -18.20 27.03
N CYS A 477 -54.94 -18.57 28.11
CA CYS A 477 -55.36 -18.28 29.47
C CYS A 477 -54.15 -17.69 30.21
N ALA A 478 -54.41 -16.59 30.91
CA ALA A 478 -53.43 -15.77 31.61
C ALA A 478 -53.23 -16.22 33.07
N THR A 479 -52.09 -15.80 33.62
CA THR A 479 -51.81 -15.44 35.04
C THR A 479 -52.11 -16.45 36.15
N THR A 480 -51.06 -16.85 36.86
CA THR A 480 -50.71 -16.34 38.21
C THR A 480 -49.21 -16.41 38.41
#